data_AF-A0A944UL61-F1
#
_entry.id   AF-A0A944UL61-F1
#
_cell.length_a   1.000
_cell.length_b   1.000
_cell.length_c   1.000
_cell.angle_alpha   90.00
_cell.angle_beta   90.00
_cell.angle_gamma   90.00
#
_symmetry.space_group_name_H-M   'P 1'
#
loop_
_entity.id
_entity.type
_entity.pdbx_description
1 polymer ?
#
loop_
_entity_poly.entity_id
_entity_poly.type
_entity_poly.pdbx_seq_one_letter_code
_entity_poly.pdbx_strand_id
1 'polypeptide(L)'
;PHLWDDEMKHEAAQMILEGTELEIMYARATMPRGVLGMNASMMEEYLQFIANRRLTQIGLEEEFKGATNPFPWMSEIMDLRKEKNFFETRVIEYQTGGALNWE
;
A
#
# COMPACT_ATOMS: atom_id res chain seq x y z
N PRO A 1 25.88 2.08 -8.77
CA PRO A 1 26.15 1.03 -7.77
C PRO A 1 26.79 1.56 -6.47
N HIS A 2 27.66 2.57 -6.55
CA HIS A 2 28.37 3.17 -5.39
C HIS A 2 27.53 4.12 -4.54
N LEU A 3 26.34 4.52 -5.01
CA LEU A 3 25.40 5.39 -4.26
C LEU A 3 24.47 4.61 -3.30
N TRP A 4 24.46 3.27 -3.39
CA TRP A 4 23.64 2.41 -2.52
C TRP A 4 24.53 1.74 -1.47
N ASP A 5 25.25 2.55 -0.73
CA ASP A 5 26.07 2.15 0.41
C ASP A 5 25.21 2.01 1.68
N ASP A 6 25.84 1.62 2.77
CA ASP A 6 25.13 1.36 4.02
C ASP A 6 24.62 2.65 4.70
N GLU A 7 25.25 3.79 4.42
CA GLU A 7 24.79 5.10 4.88
C GLU A 7 23.48 5.50 4.20
N MET A 8 23.42 5.41 2.87
CA MET A 8 22.21 5.69 2.10
C MET A 8 21.06 4.74 2.45
N LYS A 9 21.36 3.45 2.66
CA LYS A 9 20.36 2.47 3.12
C LYS A 9 19.78 2.83 4.49
N HIS A 10 20.65 3.23 5.42
CA HIS A 10 20.24 3.65 6.75
C HIS A 10 19.36 4.91 6.69
N GLU A 11 19.77 5.92 5.93
CA GLU A 11 19.00 7.15 5.73
C GLU A 11 17.63 6.85 5.11
N ALA A 12 17.57 6.02 4.07
CA ALA A 12 16.33 5.60 3.44
C ALA A 12 15.40 4.87 4.43
N ALA A 13 15.93 3.98 5.26
CA ALA A 13 15.17 3.31 6.30
C ALA A 13 14.61 4.33 7.30
N GLN A 14 15.43 5.25 7.80
CA GLN A 14 15.03 6.27 8.76
C GLN A 14 13.92 7.18 8.21
N MET A 15 14.03 7.62 6.94
CA MET A 15 12.97 8.41 6.31
C MET A 15 11.62 7.68 6.27
N ILE A 16 11.62 6.38 5.97
CA ILE A 16 10.40 5.57 5.95
C ILE A 16 9.83 5.43 7.36
N LEU A 17 10.68 5.20 8.37
CA LEU A 17 10.26 5.07 9.76
C LEU A 17 9.69 6.39 10.31
N GLU A 18 10.35 7.51 10.05
CA GLU A 18 9.87 8.84 10.44
C GLU A 18 8.52 9.15 9.80
N GLY A 19 8.38 8.92 8.49
CA GLY A 19 7.11 9.08 7.80
C GLY A 19 6.01 8.20 8.37
N THR A 20 6.34 6.97 8.77
CA THR A 20 5.38 6.05 9.41
C THR A 20 4.91 6.58 10.77
N GLU A 21 5.82 7.09 11.60
CA GLU A 21 5.47 7.66 12.90
C GLU A 21 4.54 8.88 12.76
N LEU A 22 4.84 9.78 11.82
CA LEU A 22 4.00 10.95 11.54
C LEU A 22 2.58 10.54 11.11
N GLU A 23 2.46 9.51 10.28
CA GLU A 23 1.17 8.97 9.85
C GLU A 23 0.41 8.30 11.00
N ILE A 24 1.11 7.60 11.91
CA ILE A 24 0.50 7.03 13.12
C ILE A 24 -0.05 8.15 14.01
N MET A 25 0.72 9.21 14.23
CA MET A 25 0.26 10.39 14.98
C MET A 25 -0.96 11.03 14.32
N TYR A 26 -0.95 11.16 12.99
CA TYR A 26 -2.09 11.67 12.24
C TYR A 26 -3.33 10.78 12.34
N ALA A 27 -3.18 9.46 12.23
CA ALA A 27 -4.25 8.49 12.40
C ALA A 27 -4.88 8.56 13.80
N ARG A 28 -4.05 8.69 14.84
CA ARG A 28 -4.52 8.86 16.23
C ARG A 28 -5.27 10.18 16.42
N ALA A 29 -4.79 11.27 15.82
CA ALA A 29 -5.43 12.58 15.91
C ALA A 29 -6.78 12.64 15.15
N THR A 30 -6.89 11.95 14.01
CA THR A 30 -8.10 11.93 13.19
C THR A 30 -9.16 10.95 13.70
N MET A 31 -8.76 9.89 14.42
CA MET A 31 -9.66 8.83 14.89
C MET A 31 -9.65 8.65 16.43
N PRO A 32 -9.90 9.70 17.24
CA PRO A 32 -9.76 9.61 18.70
C PRO A 32 -10.77 8.67 19.39
N ARG A 33 -11.91 8.38 18.74
CA ARG A 33 -12.94 7.44 19.25
C ARG A 33 -13.10 6.19 18.39
N GLY A 34 -12.24 6.02 17.39
CA GLY A 34 -12.42 5.02 16.32
C GLY A 34 -13.64 5.30 15.45
N VAL A 35 -13.70 4.62 14.30
CA VAL A 35 -14.86 4.53 13.42
C VAL A 35 -15.32 3.07 13.44
N LEU A 36 -16.62 2.79 13.21
CA LEU A 36 -17.11 1.41 13.21
C LEU A 36 -16.27 0.53 12.25
N GLY A 37 -15.57 -0.46 12.79
CA GLY A 37 -14.68 -1.35 12.04
C GLY A 37 -13.23 -0.88 11.86
N MET A 38 -12.85 0.30 12.36
CA MET A 38 -11.47 0.81 12.34
C MET A 38 -11.15 1.56 13.63
N ASN A 39 -10.16 1.09 14.39
CA ASN A 39 -9.63 1.84 15.52
C ASN A 39 -8.16 2.23 15.26
N ALA A 40 -7.65 3.18 16.05
CA ALA A 40 -6.30 3.71 15.87
C ALA A 40 -5.22 2.62 15.96
N SER A 41 -5.40 1.60 16.80
CA SER A 41 -4.45 0.48 16.94
C SER A 41 -4.40 -0.41 15.69
N MET A 42 -5.55 -0.68 15.06
CA MET A 42 -5.58 -1.43 13.79
C MET A 42 -4.97 -0.61 12.64
N MET A 43 -5.20 0.70 12.61
CA MET A 43 -4.55 1.58 11.63
C MET A 43 -3.03 1.63 11.82
N GLU A 44 -2.57 1.65 13.06
CA GLU A 44 -1.14 1.59 13.40
C GLU A 44 -0.50 0.28 12.93
N GLU A 45 -1.11 -0.88 13.22
CA GLU A 45 -0.61 -2.17 12.72
C GLU A 45 -0.57 -2.22 11.18
N TYR A 46 -1.60 -1.66 10.53
CA TYR A 46 -1.62 -1.56 9.07
C TYR A 46 -0.50 -0.66 8.51
N LEU A 47 -0.25 0.50 9.13
CA LEU A 47 0.83 1.40 8.71
C LEU A 47 2.21 0.73 8.88
N GLN A 48 2.42 -0.02 9.97
CA GLN A 48 3.64 -0.81 10.18
C GLN A 48 3.81 -1.91 9.12
N PHE A 49 2.73 -2.60 8.76
CA PHE A 49 2.74 -3.58 7.66
C PHE A 49 3.14 -2.93 6.32
N ILE A 50 2.60 -1.76 6.00
CA ILE A 50 2.95 -1.02 4.78
C ILE A 50 4.40 -0.53 4.82
N ALA A 51 4.90 -0.09 5.97
CA ALA A 51 6.29 0.34 6.14
C ALA A 51 7.27 -0.81 5.83
N ASN A 52 7.04 -2.00 6.40
CA ASN A 52 7.82 -3.21 6.08
C ASN A 52 7.77 -3.56 4.59
N ARG A 53 6.59 -3.48 3.97
CA ARG A 53 6.45 -3.72 2.52
C ARG A 53 7.27 -2.73 1.70
N ARG A 54 7.36 -1.46 2.11
CA ARG A 54 8.18 -0.45 1.42
C ARG A 54 9.68 -0.71 1.60
N LEU A 55 10.11 -1.05 2.82
CA LEU A 55 11.51 -1.39 3.12
C LEU A 55 11.97 -2.59 2.30
N THR A 56 11.20 -3.68 2.30
CA THR A 56 11.52 -4.90 1.55
C THR A 56 11.52 -4.69 0.03
N GLN A 57 10.65 -3.83 -0.51
CA GLN A 57 10.63 -3.49 -1.94
C GLN A 57 11.92 -2.84 -2.43
N ILE A 58 12.64 -2.12 -1.56
CA ILE A 58 13.93 -1.51 -1.87
C ILE A 58 15.12 -2.34 -1.34
N GLY A 59 14.87 -3.57 -0.90
CA GLY A 59 15.90 -4.51 -0.46
C GLY A 59 16.45 -4.25 0.95
N LEU A 60 15.70 -3.56 1.80
CA LEU A 60 16.01 -3.37 3.22
C LEU A 60 15.28 -4.39 4.09
N GLU A 61 15.78 -4.59 5.32
CA GLU A 61 15.17 -5.49 6.29
C GLU A 61 13.87 -4.90 6.88
N GLU A 62 13.01 -5.78 7.38
CA GLU A 62 11.79 -5.37 8.08
C GLU A 62 12.10 -4.89 9.49
N GLU A 63 11.56 -3.73 9.86
CA GLU A 63 11.75 -3.13 11.17
C GLU A 63 10.63 -3.54 12.15
N PHE A 64 9.40 -3.74 11.65
CA PHE A 64 8.23 -4.06 12.47
C PHE A 64 7.93 -5.56 12.47
N LYS A 65 8.58 -6.33 13.36
CA LYS A 65 8.39 -7.79 13.41
C LYS A 65 6.96 -8.17 13.80
N GLY A 66 6.34 -9.02 12.99
CA GLY A 66 5.00 -9.55 13.25
C GLY A 66 3.85 -8.60 12.89
N ALA A 67 4.13 -7.47 12.22
CA ALA A 67 3.10 -6.62 11.67
C ALA A 67 2.34 -7.38 10.57
N THR A 68 1.04 -7.57 10.75
CA THR A 68 0.17 -8.22 9.76
C THR A 68 -0.76 -7.21 9.11
N ASN A 69 -1.44 -7.57 8.03
CA ASN A 69 -2.46 -6.71 7.45
C ASN A 69 -3.81 -6.94 8.17
N PRO A 70 -4.27 -6.04 9.06
CA PRO A 70 -5.54 -6.18 9.76
C PRO A 70 -6.76 -5.89 8.85
N PHE A 71 -6.54 -5.42 7.62
CA PHE A 71 -7.59 -5.09 6.66
C PHE A 71 -7.43 -5.84 5.32
N PRO A 72 -7.68 -7.16 5.29
CA PRO A 72 -7.60 -7.96 4.06
C PRO A 72 -8.50 -7.42 2.93
N TRP A 73 -9.67 -6.88 3.30
CA TRP A 73 -10.64 -6.27 2.37
C TRP A 73 -10.11 -5.00 1.67
N MET A 74 -9.13 -4.29 2.25
CA MET A 74 -8.52 -3.14 1.55
C MET A 74 -7.69 -3.58 0.35
N SER A 75 -7.05 -4.75 0.42
CA SER A 75 -6.35 -5.33 -0.73
C SER A 75 -7.33 -5.64 -1.86
N GLU A 76 -8.53 -6.15 -1.55
CA GLU A 76 -9.55 -6.40 -2.56
C GLU A 76 -9.97 -5.11 -3.28
N ILE A 77 -10.17 -4.01 -2.56
CA ILE A 77 -10.55 -2.71 -3.17
C ILE A 77 -9.39 -2.06 -3.95
N MET A 78 -8.14 -2.24 -3.50
CA MET A 78 -6.96 -1.68 -4.19
C MET A 78 -6.51 -2.50 -5.41
N ASP A 79 -6.60 -3.83 -5.35
CA ASP A 79 -6.24 -4.76 -6.43
C ASP A 79 -7.40 -4.98 -7.42
N LEU A 80 -8.64 -4.66 -7.04
CA LEU A 80 -9.74 -4.50 -8.00
C LEU A 80 -9.37 -3.36 -8.94
N ARG A 81 -8.87 -3.76 -10.11
CA ARG A 81 -8.65 -2.93 -11.30
C ARG A 81 -9.85 -1.99 -11.39
N LYS A 82 -9.63 -0.69 -11.16
CA LYS A 82 -10.68 0.35 -11.23
C LYS A 82 -11.62 0.00 -12.36
N GLU A 83 -12.79 -0.54 -12.04
CA GLU A 83 -13.80 -0.78 -13.06
C GLU A 83 -14.17 0.61 -13.53
N LYS A 84 -13.59 1.01 -14.66
CA LYS A 84 -13.90 2.29 -15.27
C LYS A 84 -15.40 2.25 -15.51
N ASN A 85 -16.13 3.16 -14.87
CA ASN A 85 -17.54 3.36 -15.17
C ASN A 85 -17.64 3.50 -16.69
N PHE A 86 -18.34 2.56 -17.32
CA PHE A 86 -18.49 2.46 -18.77
C PHE A 86 -18.98 3.78 -19.41
N PHE A 87 -19.65 4.62 -18.62
CA PHE A 87 -20.19 5.91 -19.00
C PHE A 87 -19.23 7.10 -18.83
N GLU A 88 -18.10 6.93 -18.12
CA GLU A 88 -17.20 8.04 -17.77
C GLU A 88 -15.94 8.11 -18.66
N THR A 89 -15.62 7.05 -19.41
CA THR A 89 -14.43 7.02 -20.28
C THR A 89 -14.79 6.61 -21.70
N ARG A 90 -14.34 7.38 -22.70
CA ARG A 90 -14.53 7.05 -24.12
C ARG A 90 -13.83 5.71 -24.43
N VAL A 91 -14.62 4.72 -24.82
CA VAL A 91 -14.14 3.39 -25.23
C VAL A 91 -13.22 3.54 -26.45
N ILE A 92 -11.93 3.25 -26.28
CA ILE A 92 -10.91 3.27 -27.34
C ILE A 92 -10.56 1.86 -27.84
N GLU A 93 -11.04 0.82 -27.16
CA GLU A 93 -10.91 -0.57 -27.61
C GLU A 93 -12.24 -1.05 -28.18
N TYR A 94 -12.38 -0.96 -29.50
CA TYR A 94 -13.31 -1.84 -30.21
C TYR A 94 -12.58 -3.15 -30.45
N GLN A 95 -12.85 -4.17 -29.63
CA GLN A 95 -12.61 -5.55 -30.05
C GLN A 95 -13.59 -5.83 -31.20
N THR A 96 -13.09 -5.77 -32.44
CA THR A 96 -13.83 -6.21 -33.61
C THR A 96 -14.12 -7.69 -33.41
N GLY A 97 -15.37 -8.03 -33.09
CA GLY A 97 -15.80 -9.42 -32.94
C GLY A 97 -15.57 -10.18 -34.24
N GLY A 98 -14.59 -11.08 -34.25
CA GLY A 98 -14.35 -11.98 -35.38
C GLY A 98 -12.90 -12.38 -35.60
N ALA A 99 -12.38 -13.27 -34.75
CA ALA A 99 -11.36 -14.24 -35.13
C ALA A 99 -11.39 -15.42 -34.15
N LEU A 100 -12.40 -16.27 -34.28
CA LEU A 100 -12.30 -17.64 -33.76
C LEU A 100 -11.25 -18.35 -34.62
N ASN A 101 -10.04 -18.52 -34.08
CA ASN A 101 -9.07 -19.44 -34.66
C ASN A 101 -9.25 -20.79 -33.96
N TRP A 102 -9.83 -21.76 -34.67
CA TRP A 102 -9.84 -23.16 -34.26
C TRP A 102 -8.67 -23.86 -34.97
N GLU A 103 -7.51 -23.85 -34.33
CA GLU A 103 -6.47 -24.87 -34.52
C GLU A 103 -6.18 -25.53 -33.17
#